data_AF-A0A3D3TEI3-F1
#
_entry.id   AF-A0A3D3TEI3-F1
#
_cell.length_a   1.000
_cell.length_b   1.000
_cell.length_c   1.000
_cell.angle_alpha   90.00
_cell.angle_beta   90.00
_cell.angle_gamma   90.00
#
_symmetry.space_group_name_H-M   'P 1'
#
loop_
_entity.id
_entity.type
_entity.pdbx_description
1 polymer ?
#
loop_
_entity_poly.entity_id
_entity_poly.type
_entity_poly.pdbx_seq_one_letter_code
_entity_poly.pdbx_strand_id
1 'polypeptide(L)'
;MKETFDLYRIEPGKPVHIPYIDDGIPAGFPSPAQDYLQDTIDLNETLILNPGATYFARIKSYYLSEEELEKGDGILIDISLRPINGDLALCVIDGDRMLKYIERKGGIFLVEGASKERVEVCEDSNAYILGIVTTILKVRRYKGRRTLIYEPRREPDVKHLTKPKRAIRWGYNPDYKYDVKGVVDLNEEFIHNPLSTTFGKVAGFSLLEDDIHDNDSVIIDSSLEPNNGDLAVSYTDDGFTLKYIKQDDLGLWLLPGNREYKPIRITEENELIVWGIITVSVRQLRQRKQKGKRKK
;
A
#
# COMPACT_ATOMS: atom_id res chain seq x y z
N MET A 1 23.75 -9.10 -9.27
CA MET A 1 22.71 -8.14 -8.87
C MET A 1 22.19 -8.56 -7.51
N LYS A 2 22.19 -7.67 -6.50
CA LYS A 2 21.46 -7.92 -5.26
C LYS A 2 19.97 -7.77 -5.59
N GLU A 3 19.16 -8.80 -5.41
CA GLU A 3 17.72 -8.72 -5.66
C GLU A 3 17.08 -7.81 -4.61
N THR A 4 16.73 -6.58 -5.02
CA THR A 4 16.12 -5.56 -4.16
C THR A 4 14.62 -5.79 -3.96
N PHE A 5 13.96 -6.38 -4.97
CA PHE A 5 12.52 -6.64 -5.03
C PHE A 5 12.25 -8.02 -5.64
N ASP A 6 11.30 -8.76 -5.08
CA ASP A 6 10.65 -9.85 -5.80
C ASP A 6 9.44 -9.29 -6.55
N LEU A 7 9.35 -9.55 -7.85
CA LEU A 7 8.22 -9.11 -8.67
C LEU A 7 7.25 -10.28 -8.93
N TYR A 8 5.96 -9.99 -8.85
CA TYR A 8 4.87 -10.94 -9.05
C TYR A 8 3.85 -10.35 -10.03
N ARG A 9 3.28 -11.20 -10.88
CA ARG A 9 2.13 -10.83 -11.70
C ARG A 9 0.87 -10.86 -10.85
N ILE A 10 -0.02 -9.91 -11.09
CA ILE A 10 -1.33 -9.88 -10.46
C ILE A 10 -2.25 -10.87 -11.17
N GLU A 11 -2.80 -11.82 -10.43
CA GLU A 11 -3.86 -12.73 -10.88
C GLU A 11 -4.96 -12.76 -9.83
N PRO A 12 -5.96 -11.86 -9.91
CA PRO A 12 -7.05 -11.82 -8.95
C PRO A 12 -7.86 -13.11 -9.03
N GLY A 13 -8.07 -13.74 -7.88
CA GLY A 13 -8.96 -14.86 -7.69
C GLY A 13 -10.42 -14.43 -7.60
N LYS A 14 -11.18 -15.11 -6.74
CA LYS A 14 -12.58 -14.73 -6.51
C LYS A 14 -12.64 -13.43 -5.69
N PRO A 15 -13.58 -12.53 -6.01
CA PRO A 15 -13.78 -11.34 -5.19
C PRO A 15 -14.03 -11.71 -3.73
N VAL A 16 -13.40 -10.97 -2.83
CA VAL A 16 -13.58 -11.06 -1.39
C VAL A 16 -14.22 -9.77 -0.93
N HIS A 17 -15.39 -9.86 -0.30
CA HIS A 17 -16.13 -8.72 0.20
C HIS A 17 -15.89 -8.58 1.69
N ILE A 18 -14.97 -7.69 2.07
CA ILE A 18 -14.77 -7.29 3.46
C ILE A 18 -15.49 -5.97 3.72
N PRO A 19 -15.99 -5.71 4.93
CA PRO A 19 -16.63 -4.44 5.23
C PRO A 19 -15.71 -3.24 5.00
N TYR A 20 -16.32 -2.11 4.63
CA TYR A 20 -15.65 -0.85 4.35
C TYR A 20 -16.14 0.27 5.28
N ILE A 21 -15.22 1.05 5.85
CA ILE A 21 -15.51 2.22 6.68
C ILE A 21 -14.97 3.48 5.98
N ASP A 22 -15.87 4.25 5.34
CA ASP A 22 -15.55 5.44 4.52
C ASP A 22 -15.44 6.74 5.30
N ASP A 23 -16.28 6.95 6.33
CA ASP A 23 -16.42 8.22 7.07
C ASP A 23 -15.20 8.61 7.93
N GLY A 24 -14.06 7.94 7.72
CA GLY A 24 -12.95 7.89 8.65
C GLY A 24 -13.36 7.16 9.91
N ILE A 25 -12.41 6.61 10.64
CA ILE A 25 -12.65 6.08 11.98
C ILE A 25 -12.82 7.30 12.93
N PRO A 26 -14.05 7.73 13.31
CA PRO A 26 -14.29 9.03 13.93
C PRO A 26 -14.17 8.99 15.45
N ALA A 27 -13.67 10.09 16.03
CA ALA A 27 -13.74 10.36 17.46
C ALA A 27 -15.18 10.73 17.87
N GLY A 28 -16.02 9.72 18.15
CA GLY A 28 -17.34 9.87 18.77
C GLY A 28 -18.12 8.56 18.80
N PHE A 29 -18.91 8.32 19.87
CA PHE A 29 -19.67 7.08 20.12
C PHE A 29 -20.59 6.71 18.94
N PRO A 30 -20.32 5.59 18.25
CA PRO A 30 -21.27 5.01 17.33
C PRO A 30 -22.21 4.08 18.11
N SER A 31 -23.51 4.17 17.85
CA SER A 31 -24.43 3.16 18.39
C SER A 31 -23.98 1.76 17.94
N PRO A 32 -24.03 0.72 18.80
CA PRO A 32 -23.79 -0.67 18.41
C PRO A 32 -24.69 -1.14 17.24
N ALA A 33 -25.74 -0.37 16.93
CA ALA A 33 -26.72 -0.61 15.88
C ALA A 33 -26.59 0.35 14.66
N GLN A 34 -25.56 1.18 14.57
CA GLN A 34 -25.34 1.95 13.34
C GLN A 34 -24.67 1.04 12.30
N ASP A 35 -25.36 0.82 11.18
CA ASP A 35 -24.86 0.10 10.01
C ASP A 35 -23.70 0.88 9.33
N TYR A 36 -22.53 1.03 9.97
CA TYR A 36 -21.32 1.53 9.29
C TYR A 36 -20.82 0.57 8.20
N LEU A 37 -21.33 -0.67 8.20
CA LEU A 37 -20.88 -1.77 7.34
C LEU A 37 -21.74 -1.95 6.08
N GLN A 38 -22.41 -0.91 5.56
CA GLN A 38 -23.28 -1.09 4.38
C GLN A 38 -22.48 -1.32 3.09
N ASP A 39 -21.25 -0.80 3.01
CA ASP A 39 -20.39 -1.00 1.85
C ASP A 39 -19.35 -2.09 2.13
N THR A 40 -19.11 -2.92 1.12
CA THR A 40 -18.03 -3.92 1.13
C THR A 40 -17.04 -3.61 0.04
N ILE A 41 -15.82 -4.09 0.20
CA ILE A 41 -14.71 -3.81 -0.70
C ILE A 41 -13.89 -5.05 -0.97
N ASP A 42 -13.32 -5.10 -2.17
CA ASP A 42 -12.34 -6.11 -2.61
C ASP A 42 -11.00 -5.40 -2.86
N LEU A 43 -9.90 -5.95 -2.33
CA LEU A 43 -8.59 -5.29 -2.43
C LEU A 43 -8.09 -5.23 -3.87
N ASN A 44 -8.34 -6.27 -4.67
CA ASN A 44 -7.91 -6.28 -6.06
C ASN A 44 -8.66 -5.21 -6.86
N GLU A 45 -9.99 -5.16 -6.75
CA GLU A 45 -10.81 -4.20 -7.49
C GLU A 45 -10.51 -2.74 -7.09
N THR A 46 -10.16 -2.54 -5.82
CA THR A 46 -9.95 -1.22 -5.22
C THR A 46 -8.56 -0.66 -5.46
N LEU A 47 -7.54 -1.49 -5.27
CA LEU A 47 -6.14 -1.04 -5.29
C LEU A 47 -5.52 -1.15 -6.68
N ILE A 48 -6.02 -2.07 -7.52
CA ILE A 48 -5.45 -2.29 -8.86
C ILE A 48 -6.14 -1.38 -9.89
N LEU A 49 -5.34 -0.50 -10.49
CA LEU A 49 -5.84 0.39 -11.54
C LEU A 49 -6.11 -0.38 -12.84
N ASN A 50 -5.13 -1.14 -13.34
CA ASN A 50 -5.20 -1.92 -14.58
C ASN A 50 -4.70 -3.37 -14.38
N PRO A 51 -5.57 -4.36 -14.12
CA PRO A 51 -5.15 -5.73 -13.76
C PRO A 51 -4.13 -6.38 -14.72
N GLY A 52 -4.30 -6.22 -16.03
CA GLY A 52 -3.37 -6.79 -17.03
C GLY A 52 -2.03 -6.05 -17.18
N ALA A 53 -1.85 -4.93 -16.50
CA ALA A 53 -0.64 -4.10 -16.54
C ALA A 53 -0.10 -3.76 -15.14
N THR A 54 -0.66 -4.35 -14.08
CA THR A 54 -0.21 -4.13 -12.71
C THR A 54 0.60 -5.33 -12.23
N TYR A 55 1.72 -5.05 -11.58
CA TYR A 55 2.58 -6.00 -10.92
C TYR A 55 2.65 -5.67 -9.44
N PHE A 56 2.82 -6.69 -8.61
CA PHE A 56 3.13 -6.53 -7.20
C PHE A 56 4.63 -6.74 -7.00
N ALA A 57 5.30 -5.83 -6.32
CA ALA A 57 6.68 -6.05 -5.89
C ALA A 57 6.76 -6.11 -4.37
N ARG A 58 7.44 -7.14 -3.85
CA ARG A 58 7.74 -7.27 -2.42
C ARG A 58 9.16 -6.81 -2.14
N ILE A 59 9.32 -5.91 -1.17
CA ILE A 59 10.61 -5.39 -0.75
C ILE A 59 11.43 -6.50 -0.07
N LYS A 60 12.67 -6.72 -0.52
CA LYS A 60 13.61 -7.69 0.09
C LYS A 60 14.64 -7.04 0.99
N SER A 61 15.36 -6.08 0.42
CA SER A 61 16.49 -5.42 1.06
C SER A 61 16.69 -4.00 0.52
N TYR A 62 15.62 -3.39 0.00
CA TYR A 62 15.60 -2.03 -0.46
C TYR A 62 15.07 -1.13 0.66
N TYR A 63 15.58 0.10 0.72
CA TYR A 63 15.11 1.11 1.66
C TYR A 63 15.05 2.46 0.92
N LEU A 64 13.88 3.08 0.91
CA LEU A 64 13.70 4.46 0.49
C LEU A 64 13.28 5.24 1.73
N SER A 65 14.10 6.18 2.17
CA SER A 65 13.86 6.93 3.41
C SER A 65 12.55 7.71 3.39
N GLU A 66 12.22 8.30 2.24
CA GLU A 66 11.09 9.20 2.07
C GLU A 66 9.73 8.49 2.19
N GLU A 67 9.70 7.19 1.88
CA GLU A 67 8.51 6.35 2.04
C GLU A 67 8.72 5.30 3.12
N GLU A 68 9.79 5.38 3.93
CA GLU A 68 10.21 4.43 4.97
C GLU A 68 9.89 2.96 4.63
N LEU A 69 10.27 2.52 3.43
CA LEU A 69 9.94 1.19 2.93
C LEU A 69 10.84 0.14 3.58
N GLU A 70 10.24 -0.90 4.14
CA GLU A 70 10.95 -1.96 4.83
C GLU A 70 10.79 -3.32 4.16
N LYS A 71 11.64 -4.27 4.56
CA LYS A 71 11.55 -5.65 4.09
C LYS A 71 10.19 -6.25 4.43
N GLY A 72 9.52 -6.77 3.42
CA GLY A 72 8.19 -7.39 3.55
C GLY A 72 7.06 -6.50 3.03
N ASP A 73 7.30 -5.19 2.92
CA ASP A 73 6.33 -4.26 2.34
C ASP A 73 6.08 -4.59 0.86
N GLY A 74 4.91 -4.17 0.41
CA GLY A 74 4.42 -4.37 -0.93
C GLY A 74 4.24 -3.05 -1.67
N ILE A 75 4.50 -3.06 -2.97
CA ILE A 75 4.15 -1.95 -3.87
C ILE A 75 3.41 -2.48 -5.09
N LEU A 76 2.39 -1.75 -5.54
CA LEU A 76 1.73 -1.99 -6.82
C LEU A 76 2.35 -1.09 -7.88
N ILE A 77 2.72 -1.69 -9.00
CA ILE A 77 3.42 -1.03 -10.11
C ILE A 77 2.59 -1.21 -11.36
N ASP A 78 2.14 -0.12 -11.96
CA ASP A 78 1.40 -0.13 -13.22
C ASP A 78 2.29 0.32 -14.38
N ILE A 79 2.49 -0.59 -15.34
CA ILE A 79 3.37 -0.38 -16.50
C ILE A 79 2.68 0.35 -17.66
N SER A 80 1.36 0.55 -17.58
CA SER A 80 0.57 1.22 -18.62
C SER A 80 0.46 2.74 -18.40
N LEU A 81 0.78 3.21 -17.20
CA LEU A 81 0.65 4.61 -16.83
C LEU A 81 1.77 5.48 -17.41
N ARG A 82 1.39 6.65 -17.90
CA ARG A 82 2.35 7.68 -18.31
C ARG A 82 2.91 8.39 -17.06
N PRO A 83 4.24 8.55 -16.95
CA PRO A 83 4.85 9.30 -15.85
C PRO A 83 4.39 10.76 -15.80
N ILE A 84 4.09 11.26 -14.60
CA ILE A 84 3.87 12.67 -14.29
C ILE A 84 4.80 13.12 -13.16
N ASN A 85 4.91 14.44 -12.95
CA ASN A 85 5.73 14.98 -11.88
C ASN A 85 5.28 14.47 -10.51
N GLY A 86 6.24 14.03 -9.70
CA GLY A 86 6.01 13.51 -8.36
C GLY A 86 5.62 12.04 -8.31
N ASP A 87 5.45 11.36 -9.46
CA ASP A 87 5.25 9.91 -9.44
C ASP A 87 6.47 9.21 -8.83
N LEU A 88 6.23 8.26 -7.93
CA LEU A 88 7.22 7.25 -7.59
C LEU A 88 7.23 6.18 -8.69
N ALA A 89 8.40 5.79 -9.17
CA ALA A 89 8.54 4.84 -10.27
C ALA A 89 9.57 3.76 -9.97
N LEU A 90 9.26 2.52 -10.35
CA LEU A 90 10.27 1.47 -10.45
C LEU A 90 11.08 1.71 -11.72
N CYS A 91 12.39 1.88 -11.54
CA CYS A 91 13.34 2.19 -12.59
C CYS A 91 14.49 1.20 -12.58
N VAL A 92 15.19 1.13 -13.69
CA VAL A 92 16.51 0.52 -13.78
C VAL A 92 17.51 1.60 -14.12
N ILE A 93 18.62 1.66 -13.38
CA ILE A 93 19.75 2.56 -13.65
C ILE A 93 21.01 1.70 -13.62
N ASP A 94 21.79 1.72 -14.70
CA ASP A 94 23.02 0.91 -14.85
C ASP A 94 22.82 -0.59 -14.58
N GLY A 95 21.62 -1.10 -14.88
CA GLY A 95 21.24 -2.50 -14.71
C GLY A 95 20.62 -2.84 -13.35
N ASP A 96 20.68 -1.93 -12.37
CA ASP A 96 20.11 -2.15 -11.04
C ASP A 96 18.69 -1.57 -10.90
N ARG A 97 17.79 -2.36 -10.29
CA ARG A 97 16.41 -1.94 -10.01
C ARG A 97 16.34 -1.07 -8.76
N MET A 98 15.69 0.08 -8.86
CA MET A 98 15.50 1.03 -7.75
C MET A 98 14.22 1.86 -7.91
N LEU A 99 13.80 2.51 -6.82
CA LEU A 99 12.68 3.46 -6.82
C LEU A 99 13.22 4.89 -6.89
N LYS A 100 12.66 5.69 -7.79
CA LYS A 100 12.97 7.12 -7.92
C LYS A 100 11.70 7.92 -8.22
N TYR A 101 11.68 9.18 -7.81
CA TYR A 101 10.61 10.09 -8.17
C TYR A 101 10.82 10.64 -9.58
N ILE A 102 9.72 10.96 -10.25
CA ILE A 102 9.71 11.52 -11.60
C ILE A 102 9.65 13.04 -11.55
N GLU A 103 10.57 13.70 -12.24
CA GLU A 103 10.53 15.14 -12.52
C GLU A 103 10.53 15.37 -14.04
N ARG A 104 9.55 16.13 -14.55
CA ARG A 104 9.46 16.50 -15.98
C ARG A 104 9.79 17.98 -16.16
N LYS A 105 10.86 18.22 -16.91
CA LYS A 105 11.40 19.55 -17.24
C LYS A 105 11.97 19.57 -18.66
N GLY A 106 11.12 19.55 -19.67
CA GLY A 106 11.55 19.40 -21.08
C GLY A 106 11.99 17.98 -21.45
N GLY A 107 12.43 17.18 -20.47
CA GLY A 107 12.65 15.73 -20.51
C GLY A 107 12.04 15.04 -19.28
N ILE A 108 12.38 13.76 -19.06
CA ILE A 108 12.02 12.99 -17.86
C ILE A 108 13.29 12.73 -17.07
N PHE A 109 13.26 13.08 -15.79
CA PHE A 109 14.37 12.91 -14.86
C PHE A 109 13.92 12.02 -13.70
N LEU A 110 14.80 11.11 -13.31
CA LEU A 110 14.71 10.34 -12.07
C LEU A 110 15.43 11.13 -10.99
N VAL A 111 14.73 11.37 -9.88
CA VAL A 111 15.24 12.14 -8.75
C VAL A 111 15.03 11.36 -7.46
N GLU A 112 15.87 11.66 -6.49
CA GLU A 112 15.79 11.16 -5.12
C GLU A 112 15.49 12.35 -4.22
N GLY A 113 14.56 12.22 -3.27
CA GLY A 113 13.77 13.31 -2.70
C GLY A 113 14.54 14.61 -2.46
N ALA A 114 15.28 14.69 -1.36
CA ALA A 114 16.03 15.91 -0.99
C ALA A 114 17.32 16.12 -1.83
N SER A 115 17.68 15.18 -2.70
CA SER A 115 18.89 15.25 -3.51
C SER A 115 18.73 16.24 -4.68
N LYS A 116 19.84 16.86 -5.08
CA LYS A 116 19.91 17.66 -6.31
C LYS A 116 20.30 16.84 -7.54
N GLU A 117 20.69 15.59 -7.35
CA GLU A 117 21.07 14.69 -8.44
C GLU A 117 19.86 14.30 -9.28
N ARG A 118 20.07 14.26 -10.59
CA ARG A 118 19.05 13.95 -11.59
C ARG A 118 19.63 13.01 -12.62
N VAL A 119 18.94 11.92 -12.89
CA VAL A 119 19.30 10.98 -13.96
C VAL A 119 18.29 11.14 -15.07
N GLU A 120 18.75 11.57 -16.25
CA GLU A 120 17.86 11.73 -17.41
C GLU A 120 17.51 10.37 -18.03
N VAL A 121 16.22 10.19 -18.35
CA VAL A 121 15.71 9.02 -19.06
C VAL A 121 15.63 9.35 -20.54
N CYS A 122 16.51 8.77 -21.35
CA CYS A 122 16.54 8.94 -22.80
C CYS A 122 16.96 7.63 -23.50
N GLU A 123 16.87 7.59 -24.83
CA GLU A 123 17.18 6.37 -25.61
C GLU A 123 18.63 5.90 -25.46
N ASP A 124 19.55 6.84 -25.21
CA ASP A 124 20.98 6.57 -25.08
C ASP A 124 21.44 6.44 -23.62
N SER A 125 20.54 6.57 -22.63
CA SER A 125 20.92 6.42 -21.22
C SER A 125 20.74 5.00 -20.73
N ASN A 126 21.53 4.63 -19.72
CA ASN A 126 21.37 3.36 -19.00
C ASN A 126 20.19 3.38 -18.01
N ALA A 127 19.28 4.35 -18.13
CA ALA A 127 18.19 4.58 -17.20
C ALA A 127 16.83 4.44 -17.91
N TYR A 128 15.95 3.59 -17.39
CA TYR A 128 14.60 3.43 -17.92
C TYR A 128 13.57 3.16 -16.81
N ILE A 129 12.32 3.51 -17.09
CA ILE A 129 11.19 3.38 -16.17
C ILE A 129 10.45 2.09 -16.49
N LEU A 130 10.39 1.16 -15.54
CA LEU A 130 9.66 -0.09 -15.69
C LEU A 130 8.15 0.08 -15.49
N GLY A 131 7.75 0.99 -14.60
CA GLY A 131 6.35 1.28 -14.32
C GLY A 131 6.19 2.28 -13.17
N ILE A 132 4.98 2.79 -13.00
CA ILE A 132 4.65 3.77 -11.96
C ILE A 132 4.10 3.06 -10.74
N VAL A 133 4.62 3.42 -9.56
CA VAL A 133 4.10 2.92 -8.28
C VAL A 133 2.76 3.60 -8.01
N THR A 134 1.69 2.81 -7.92
CA THR A 134 0.33 3.32 -7.70
C THR A 134 -0.10 3.19 -6.25
N THR A 135 0.46 2.23 -5.52
CA THR A 135 0.06 1.93 -4.14
C THR A 135 1.24 1.38 -3.35
N ILE A 136 1.38 1.82 -2.10
CA ILE A 136 2.29 1.30 -1.10
C ILE A 136 1.47 0.57 -0.04
N LEU A 137 1.88 -0.64 0.33
CA LEU A 137 1.27 -1.53 1.31
C LEU A 137 2.32 -1.87 2.37
N LYS A 138 2.28 -1.19 3.52
CA LYS A 138 3.23 -1.46 4.60
C LYS A 138 2.68 -2.47 5.59
N VAL A 139 3.44 -3.51 5.87
CA VAL A 139 3.02 -4.56 6.80
C VAL A 139 3.32 -4.11 8.23
N ARG A 140 2.27 -3.84 9.01
CA ARG A 140 2.37 -3.37 10.40
C ARG A 140 2.40 -4.51 11.41
N ARG A 141 1.85 -5.68 11.05
CA ARG A 141 1.94 -6.89 11.87
C ARG A 141 2.11 -8.13 11.00
N TYR A 142 3.27 -8.76 11.09
CA TYR A 142 3.58 -9.97 10.33
C TYR A 142 3.12 -11.23 11.09
N LYS A 143 2.15 -11.98 10.55
CA LYS A 143 1.94 -13.39 10.93
C LYS A 143 2.55 -14.27 9.85
N GLY A 144 3.65 -14.96 10.19
CA GLY A 144 4.45 -15.75 9.26
C GLY A 144 3.69 -16.89 8.56
N ARG A 145 3.02 -16.58 7.46
CA ARG A 145 2.76 -17.52 6.37
C ARG A 145 3.69 -17.21 5.21
N ARG A 146 4.33 -18.26 4.68
CA ARG A 146 4.97 -18.25 3.36
C ARG A 146 3.91 -17.80 2.35
N THR A 147 4.24 -16.84 1.49
CA THR A 147 3.53 -16.65 0.22
C THR A 147 3.30 -18.05 -0.34
N LEU A 148 2.06 -18.41 -0.65
CA LEU A 148 1.81 -19.61 -1.43
C LEU A 148 2.42 -19.32 -2.80
N ILE A 149 3.68 -19.74 -2.99
CA ILE A 149 4.32 -19.71 -4.29
C ILE A 149 3.57 -20.74 -5.13
N TYR A 150 2.57 -20.29 -5.87
CA TYR A 150 1.98 -21.09 -6.92
C TYR A 150 3.02 -21.21 -8.03
N GLU A 151 3.50 -22.42 -8.28
CA GLU A 151 4.30 -22.67 -9.47
C GLU A 151 3.44 -22.33 -10.69
N PRO A 152 3.91 -21.45 -11.59
CA PRO A 152 3.13 -21.03 -12.73
C PRO A 152 2.67 -22.27 -13.51
N ARG A 153 1.35 -22.39 -13.74
CA ARG A 153 0.85 -23.31 -14.76
C ARG A 153 1.53 -22.92 -16.06
N ARG A 154 2.12 -23.90 -16.76
CA ARG A 154 2.71 -23.70 -18.10
C ARG A 154 1.78 -22.82 -18.92
N GLU A 155 2.28 -21.65 -19.31
CA GLU A 155 1.52 -20.68 -20.10
C GLU A 155 1.01 -21.36 -21.39
N PRO A 156 -0.27 -21.25 -21.74
CA PRO A 156 -0.65 -21.38 -23.13
C PRO A 156 -0.03 -20.20 -23.89
N ASP A 157 0.51 -20.46 -25.08
CA ASP A 157 1.12 -19.47 -25.97
C ASP A 157 0.27 -18.18 -26.01
N VAL A 158 0.76 -17.12 -25.36
CA VAL A 158 0.12 -15.79 -25.42
C VAL A 158 0.37 -15.24 -26.82
N LYS A 159 -0.56 -15.54 -27.74
CA LYS A 159 -0.60 -14.93 -29.07
C LYS A 159 -0.67 -13.42 -28.87
N HIS A 160 0.40 -12.76 -29.30
CA HIS A 160 0.57 -11.33 -29.51
C HIS A 160 -0.63 -10.47 -29.13
N LEU A 161 -0.58 -9.80 -27.97
CA LEU A 161 -1.41 -8.63 -27.75
C LEU A 161 -1.19 -7.68 -28.93
N THR A 162 -2.26 -7.42 -29.67
CA THR A 162 -2.25 -6.56 -30.85
C THR A 162 -1.66 -5.21 -30.49
N LYS A 163 -0.54 -4.87 -31.15
CA LYS A 163 0.20 -3.62 -31.03
C LYS A 163 -0.76 -2.42 -31.05
N PRO A 164 -0.74 -1.51 -30.06
CA PRO A 164 -1.34 -0.20 -30.27
C PRO A 164 -0.58 0.51 -31.41
N LYS A 165 -1.31 0.91 -32.46
CA LYS A 165 -0.77 1.65 -33.60
C LYS A 165 -0.50 3.11 -33.18
N ARG A 166 0.77 3.41 -32.88
CA ARG A 166 1.41 4.75 -32.65
C ARG A 166 1.00 5.44 -31.33
N ALA A 167 1.86 6.09 -30.56
CA ALA A 167 3.32 6.29 -30.55
C ALA A 167 3.79 6.16 -29.08
N ILE A 168 4.92 5.52 -28.82
CA ILE A 168 5.50 5.43 -27.48
C ILE A 168 6.98 5.81 -27.57
N ARG A 169 7.31 7.04 -27.16
CA ARG A 169 8.64 7.42 -26.66
C ARG A 169 8.45 7.76 -25.18
N TRP A 170 8.47 6.70 -24.38
CA TRP A 170 8.72 6.67 -22.94
C TRP A 170 9.21 5.26 -22.65
N GLY A 171 10.15 5.12 -21.71
CA GLY A 171 11.04 3.96 -21.53
C GLY A 171 10.42 2.61 -21.13
N TYR A 172 9.29 2.22 -21.73
CA TYR A 172 8.93 0.82 -21.88
C TYR A 172 9.98 0.17 -22.77
N ASN A 173 10.82 -0.67 -22.18
CA ASN A 173 11.61 -1.60 -22.94
C ASN A 173 10.80 -2.90 -23.09
N PRO A 174 10.16 -3.14 -24.26
CA PRO A 174 9.39 -4.37 -24.50
C PRO A 174 10.24 -5.63 -24.38
N ASP A 175 11.56 -5.50 -24.55
CA ASP A 175 12.52 -6.59 -24.43
C ASP A 175 13.00 -6.80 -22.98
N TYR A 176 12.62 -5.91 -22.05
CA TYR A 176 12.93 -6.10 -20.64
C TYR A 176 12.15 -7.29 -20.11
N LYS A 177 12.87 -8.39 -19.89
CA LYS A 177 12.33 -9.56 -19.23
C LYS A 177 12.19 -9.26 -17.75
N TYR A 178 10.96 -8.99 -17.33
CA TYR A 178 10.59 -8.99 -15.93
C TYR A 178 10.86 -10.38 -15.37
N ASP A 179 11.88 -10.50 -14.52
CA ASP A 179 12.10 -11.71 -13.72
C ASP A 179 11.02 -11.79 -12.66
N VAL A 180 9.88 -12.39 -13.04
CA VAL A 180 8.70 -12.55 -12.20
C VAL A 180 8.82 -13.87 -11.44
N LYS A 181 8.70 -13.83 -10.11
CA LYS A 181 8.81 -15.00 -9.23
C LYS A 181 7.55 -15.87 -9.22
N GLY A 182 6.40 -15.31 -9.60
CA GLY A 182 5.13 -16.02 -9.66
C GLY A 182 3.94 -15.08 -9.83
N VAL A 183 2.78 -15.53 -9.37
CA VAL A 183 1.53 -14.78 -9.39
C VAL A 183 1.07 -14.47 -7.96
N VAL A 184 0.26 -13.43 -7.78
CA VAL A 184 -0.29 -13.05 -6.48
C VAL A 184 -1.72 -12.51 -6.62
N ASP A 185 -2.55 -12.82 -5.63
CA ASP A 185 -3.84 -12.21 -5.36
C ASP A 185 -3.70 -11.34 -4.09
N LEU A 186 -4.10 -10.06 -4.14
CA LEU A 186 -3.97 -9.16 -2.99
C LEU A 186 -4.87 -9.55 -1.82
N ASN A 187 -6.03 -10.15 -2.07
CA ASN A 187 -6.89 -10.66 -1.02
C ASN A 187 -6.20 -11.80 -0.28
N GLU A 188 -5.65 -12.79 -1.01
CA GLU A 188 -4.94 -13.91 -0.36
C GLU A 188 -3.66 -13.46 0.36
N GLU A 189 -3.00 -12.42 -0.16
CA GLU A 189 -1.77 -11.89 0.44
C GLU A 189 -2.04 -11.12 1.74
N PHE A 190 -3.10 -10.32 1.80
CA PHE A 190 -3.32 -9.35 2.89
C PHE A 190 -4.57 -9.61 3.74
N ILE A 191 -5.48 -10.50 3.34
CA ILE A 191 -6.67 -10.88 4.10
C ILE A 191 -6.49 -12.31 4.62
N HIS A 192 -6.23 -12.44 5.93
CA HIS A 192 -6.10 -13.76 6.55
C HIS A 192 -7.44 -14.47 6.72
N ASN A 193 -8.44 -13.73 7.20
CA ASN A 193 -9.79 -14.21 7.42
C ASN A 193 -10.78 -13.10 7.05
N PRO A 194 -11.50 -13.22 5.93
CA PRO A 194 -12.46 -12.21 5.49
C PRO A 194 -13.54 -11.88 6.53
N LEU A 195 -13.92 -12.84 7.39
CA LEU A 195 -14.98 -12.64 8.39
C LEU A 195 -14.56 -11.75 9.57
N SER A 196 -13.26 -11.60 9.80
CA SER A 196 -12.71 -10.73 10.86
C SER A 196 -11.91 -9.56 10.31
N THR A 197 -11.85 -9.42 8.98
CA THR A 197 -11.07 -8.36 8.33
C THR A 197 -11.97 -7.21 7.92
N THR A 198 -11.53 -5.97 8.13
CA THR A 198 -12.22 -4.76 7.70
C THR A 198 -11.24 -3.80 7.04
N PHE A 199 -11.69 -3.08 6.02
CA PHE A 199 -10.93 -2.00 5.38
C PHE A 199 -11.45 -0.65 5.88
N GLY A 200 -10.58 0.17 6.44
CA GLY A 200 -10.97 1.46 7.03
C GLY A 200 -10.18 2.64 6.47
N LYS A 201 -10.80 3.82 6.41
CA LYS A 201 -10.12 5.09 6.14
C LYS A 201 -9.51 5.68 7.42
N VAL A 202 -8.28 6.16 7.28
CA VAL A 202 -7.60 6.93 8.32
C VAL A 202 -8.07 8.37 8.26
N ALA A 203 -8.40 8.92 9.43
CA ALA A 203 -8.69 10.34 9.63
C ALA A 203 -7.70 10.95 10.63
N GLY A 204 -7.16 12.12 10.29
CA GLY A 204 -6.26 12.90 11.12
C GLY A 204 -4.78 12.55 10.97
N PHE A 205 -3.96 13.11 11.86
CA PHE A 205 -2.49 13.19 11.68
C PHE A 205 -1.68 12.56 12.82
N SER A 206 -2.33 11.80 13.72
CA SER A 206 -1.67 11.28 14.93
C SER A 206 -0.61 10.19 14.70
N LEU A 207 -0.45 9.75 13.44
CA LEU A 207 0.51 8.72 13.01
C LEU A 207 1.40 9.22 11.85
N LEU A 208 1.49 10.54 11.67
CA LEU A 208 2.19 11.16 10.55
C LEU A 208 3.69 10.83 10.52
N GLU A 209 4.35 10.76 11.68
CA GLU A 209 5.78 10.43 11.75
C GLU A 209 6.06 8.94 11.53
N ASP A 210 5.03 8.09 11.50
CA ASP A 210 5.13 6.65 11.18
C ASP A 210 4.61 6.34 9.76
N ASP A 211 4.58 7.36 8.90
CA ASP A 211 4.18 7.29 7.51
C ASP A 211 2.74 6.78 7.31
N ILE A 212 1.80 7.25 8.14
CA ILE A 212 0.36 7.05 7.97
C ILE A 212 -0.30 8.42 7.90
N HIS A 213 -0.86 8.75 6.74
CA HIS A 213 -1.41 10.06 6.46
C HIS A 213 -2.95 10.08 6.50
N ASP A 214 -3.51 11.27 6.62
CA ASP A 214 -4.95 11.49 6.45
C ASP A 214 -5.43 10.98 5.08
N ASN A 215 -6.55 10.27 5.04
CA ASN A 215 -7.12 9.56 3.88
C ASN A 215 -6.36 8.31 3.39
N ASP A 216 -5.24 7.94 4.02
CA ASP A 216 -4.70 6.59 3.86
C ASP A 216 -5.75 5.56 4.31
N SER A 217 -5.53 4.31 3.94
CA SER A 217 -6.43 3.21 4.32
C SER A 217 -5.68 2.18 5.15
N VAL A 218 -6.41 1.40 5.93
CA VAL A 218 -5.84 0.35 6.77
C VAL A 218 -6.64 -0.94 6.62
N ILE A 219 -5.94 -2.06 6.69
CA ILE A 219 -6.53 -3.39 6.82
C ILE A 219 -6.48 -3.77 8.29
N ILE A 220 -7.64 -4.02 8.87
CA ILE A 220 -7.83 -4.27 10.30
C ILE A 220 -8.32 -5.71 10.47
N ASP A 221 -7.72 -6.47 11.39
CA ASP A 221 -8.17 -7.82 11.75
C ASP A 221 -8.59 -7.86 13.23
N SER A 222 -9.88 -8.07 13.47
CA SER A 222 -10.48 -8.13 14.81
C SER A 222 -10.33 -9.48 15.50
N SER A 223 -9.80 -10.50 14.79
CA SER A 223 -9.49 -11.81 15.40
C SER A 223 -8.14 -11.84 16.11
N LEU A 224 -7.35 -10.79 15.98
CA LEU A 224 -5.99 -10.73 16.53
C LEU A 224 -6.01 -10.20 17.95
N GLU A 225 -5.44 -10.98 18.88
CA GLU A 225 -5.16 -10.50 20.22
C GLU A 225 -4.11 -9.37 20.19
N PRO A 226 -4.32 -8.26 20.91
CA PRO A 226 -3.39 -7.15 20.94
C PRO A 226 -2.10 -7.46 21.70
N ASN A 227 -0.96 -7.08 21.14
CA ASN A 227 0.36 -7.16 21.76
C ASN A 227 0.97 -5.77 21.95
N ASN A 228 1.95 -5.69 22.86
CA ASN A 228 2.81 -4.52 22.99
C ASN A 228 3.51 -4.20 21.65
N GLY A 229 3.37 -2.97 21.18
CA GLY A 229 3.87 -2.48 19.89
C GLY A 229 2.89 -2.61 18.72
N ASP A 230 1.73 -3.25 18.89
CA ASP A 230 0.76 -3.32 17.80
C ASP A 230 0.07 -1.99 17.57
N LEU A 231 -0.11 -1.62 16.30
CA LEU A 231 -1.00 -0.54 15.91
C LEU A 231 -2.45 -1.05 15.91
N ALA A 232 -3.33 -0.41 16.67
CA ALA A 232 -4.69 -0.86 16.86
C ALA A 232 -5.71 0.25 16.56
N VAL A 233 -6.89 -0.16 16.13
CA VAL A 233 -8.10 0.66 16.22
C VAL A 233 -8.67 0.46 17.61
N SER A 234 -8.66 1.53 18.40
CA SER A 234 -9.13 1.55 19.77
C SER A 234 -10.32 2.49 19.89
N TYR A 235 -11.24 2.15 20.77
CA TYR A 235 -12.34 3.00 21.19
C TYR A 235 -12.08 3.42 22.64
N THR A 236 -12.06 4.72 22.88
CA THR A 236 -11.89 5.34 24.20
C THR A 236 -13.07 6.28 24.49
N ASP A 237 -13.08 6.93 25.65
CA ASP A 237 -14.14 7.90 26.00
C ASP A 237 -14.29 9.04 24.98
N ASP A 238 -13.19 9.42 24.33
CA ASP A 238 -13.14 10.42 23.25
C ASP A 238 -13.53 9.87 21.87
N GLY A 239 -13.87 8.58 21.76
CA GLY A 239 -14.26 7.91 20.54
C GLY A 239 -13.17 7.03 19.92
N PHE A 240 -13.28 6.74 18.61
CA PHE A 240 -12.28 5.90 17.97
C PHE A 240 -10.96 6.63 17.73
N THR A 241 -9.87 5.88 17.84
CA THR A 241 -8.51 6.37 17.61
C THR A 241 -7.60 5.25 17.11
N LEU A 242 -6.59 5.60 16.32
CA LEU A 242 -5.53 4.68 15.93
C LEU A 242 -4.29 4.98 16.77
N LYS A 243 -3.81 4.00 17.53
CA LYS A 243 -2.69 4.15 18.46
C LYS A 243 -1.91 2.85 18.60
N TYR A 244 -0.63 2.96 18.95
CA TYR A 244 0.14 1.80 19.35
C TYR A 244 -0.20 1.41 20.77
N ILE A 245 -0.40 0.13 20.98
CA ILE A 245 -0.61 -0.43 22.30
C ILE A 245 0.75 -0.57 22.96
N LYS A 246 0.92 0.05 24.13
CA LYS A 246 2.11 -0.15 24.96
C LYS A 246 1.72 -0.64 26.35
N GLN A 247 2.30 -1.75 26.79
CA GLN A 247 2.15 -2.25 28.14
C GLN A 247 3.52 -2.41 28.80
N ASP A 248 3.70 -1.77 29.95
CA ASP A 248 4.90 -1.85 30.78
C ASP A 248 4.54 -1.89 32.28
N ASP A 249 5.54 -1.90 33.16
CA ASP A 249 5.34 -1.95 34.62
C ASP A 249 4.53 -0.76 35.17
N LEU A 250 4.40 0.34 34.41
CA LEU A 250 3.64 1.53 34.80
C LEU A 250 2.17 1.46 34.33
N GLY A 251 1.81 0.50 33.48
CA GLY A 251 0.45 0.23 33.04
C GLY A 251 0.29 0.12 31.53
N LEU A 252 -0.95 0.28 31.08
CA LEU A 252 -1.34 0.24 29.68
C LEU A 252 -1.45 1.66 29.10
N TRP A 253 -0.92 1.84 27.90
CA TRP A 253 -0.82 3.12 27.21
C TRP A 253 -1.23 2.96 25.74
N LEU A 254 -1.83 4.02 25.20
CA LEU A 254 -2.03 4.21 23.77
C LEU A 254 -1.10 5.32 23.29
N LEU A 255 -0.14 4.98 22.44
CA LEU A 255 0.87 5.89 21.95
C LEU A 255 0.53 6.42 20.55
N PRO A 256 0.65 7.73 20.31
CA PRO A 256 0.64 8.27 18.95
C PRO A 256 1.98 8.02 18.25
N GLY A 257 1.93 8.01 16.92
CA GLY A 257 3.08 8.03 16.02
C GLY A 257 3.37 9.45 15.52
N ASN A 258 3.06 10.46 16.34
CA ASN A 258 3.31 11.87 16.06
C ASN A 258 3.54 12.58 17.40
N ARG A 259 4.67 13.28 17.51
CA ARG A 259 5.13 13.89 18.77
C ARG A 259 4.31 15.09 19.21
N GLU A 260 3.50 15.65 18.32
CA GLU A 260 2.53 16.70 18.66
C GLU A 260 1.35 16.17 19.51
N TYR A 261 1.15 14.85 19.52
CA TYR A 261 0.10 14.18 20.27
C TYR A 261 0.67 13.54 21.54
N LYS A 262 -0.12 13.57 22.62
CA LYS A 262 0.29 12.98 23.91
C LYS A 262 -0.13 11.51 24.00
N PRO A 263 0.70 10.64 24.61
CA PRO A 263 0.27 9.31 25.05
C PRO A 263 -0.98 9.39 25.93
N ILE A 264 -1.88 8.42 25.76
CA ILE A 264 -3.08 8.27 26.59
C ILE A 264 -2.82 7.10 27.54
N ARG A 265 -2.90 7.34 28.85
CA ARG A 265 -2.81 6.28 29.85
C ARG A 265 -4.20 5.68 30.06
N ILE A 266 -4.29 4.36 30.02
CA ILE A 266 -5.53 3.66 30.32
C ILE A 266 -5.57 3.34 31.81
N THR A 267 -6.63 3.78 32.47
CA THR A 267 -6.86 3.59 33.90
C THR A 267 -8.21 2.90 34.11
N GLU A 268 -8.52 2.53 35.35
CA GLU A 268 -9.83 1.97 35.69
C GLU A 268 -10.99 2.96 35.47
N GLU A 269 -10.69 4.25 35.30
CA GLU A 269 -11.69 5.33 35.10
C GLU A 269 -12.04 5.56 33.63
N ASN A 270 -11.32 4.96 32.68
CA ASN A 270 -11.49 5.19 31.25
C ASN A 270 -11.82 3.88 30.53
N GLU A 271 -12.76 3.92 29.59
CA GLU A 271 -13.03 2.76 28.75
C GLU A 271 -11.93 2.58 27.71
N LEU A 272 -11.53 1.32 27.49
CA LEU A 272 -10.75 0.90 26.34
C LEU A 272 -11.39 -0.34 25.73
N ILE A 273 -11.78 -0.22 24.47
CA ILE A 273 -12.11 -1.37 23.63
C ILE A 273 -11.12 -1.39 22.47
N VAL A 274 -10.31 -2.44 22.37
CA VAL A 274 -9.52 -2.68 21.16
C VAL A 274 -10.43 -3.36 20.15
N TRP A 275 -10.79 -2.64 19.10
CA TRP A 275 -11.73 -3.11 18.08
C TRP A 275 -11.06 -4.07 17.09
N GLY A 276 -9.79 -3.83 16.77
CA GLY A 276 -9.00 -4.72 15.94
C GLY A 276 -7.59 -4.19 15.70
N ILE A 277 -6.74 -5.06 15.16
CA ILE A 277 -5.33 -4.77 14.93
C ILE A 277 -5.09 -4.40 13.48
N ILE A 278 -4.39 -3.29 13.25
CA ILE A 278 -3.99 -2.88 11.91
C ILE A 278 -2.84 -3.76 11.46
N THR A 279 -3.12 -4.56 10.42
CA THR A 279 -2.15 -5.49 9.84
C THR A 279 -1.37 -4.85 8.70
N VAL A 280 -2.02 -3.94 7.95
CA VAL A 280 -1.43 -3.26 6.79
C VAL A 280 -1.90 -1.82 6.76
N SER A 281 -0.99 -0.87 6.50
CA SER A 281 -1.34 0.49 6.08
C SER A 281 -1.18 0.64 4.57
N VAL A 282 -2.13 1.27 3.93
CA VAL A 282 -2.28 1.35 2.47
C VAL A 282 -2.33 2.81 2.03
N ARG A 283 -1.34 3.21 1.23
CA ARG A 283 -1.29 4.54 0.61
C ARG A 283 -1.45 4.42 -0.90
N GLN A 284 -2.47 5.07 -1.45
CA GLN A 284 -2.69 5.11 -2.90
C GLN A 284 -2.12 6.40 -3.49
N LEU A 285 -0.95 6.30 -4.12
CA LEU A 285 -0.27 7.40 -4.82
C LEU A 285 -0.99 7.79 -6.12
N ARG A 286 -1.66 6.82 -6.74
CA ARG A 286 -2.52 7.01 -7.91
C ARG A 286 -3.88 6.38 -7.67
N GLN A 287 -4.94 7.13 -7.95
CA GLN A 287 -6.31 6.65 -7.85
C GLN A 287 -7.01 6.79 -9.21
N ARG A 288 -8.02 5.94 -9.45
CA ARG A 288 -8.91 6.11 -10.61
C ARG A 288 -9.56 7.50 -10.50
N LYS A 289 -9.52 8.29 -11.58
CA LYS A 289 -10.33 9.51 -11.64
C LYS A 289 -11.79 9.09 -11.49
N GLN A 290 -12.42 9.42 -10.36
CA GLN A 290 -13.86 9.29 -10.24
C GLN A 290 -14.47 10.14 -11.36
N LYS A 291 -15.24 9.52 -12.26
CA LYS A 291 -16.08 10.28 -13.20
C LYS A 291 -17.01 11.09 -12.32
N GLY A 292 -16.79 12.41 -12.28
CA GLY A 292 -17.50 13.29 -11.35
C GLY A 292 -18.99 12.96 -11.34
N LYS A 293 -19.51 12.61 -10.15
CA LYS A 293 -20.95 12.68 -9.90
C LYS A 293 -21.33 14.11 -10.30
N ARG A 294 -21.95 14.28 -11.47
CA ARG A 294 -22.67 15.51 -11.79
C ARG A 294 -23.63 15.70 -10.63
N LYS A 295 -23.33 16.65 -9.74
CA LYS A 295 -24.33 17.19 -8.81
C LYS A 295 -25.49 17.61 -9.71
N LYS A 296 -26.57 16.83 -9.69
CA LYS A 296 -27.87 17.24 -10.23
C LYS A 296 -28.45 18.26 -9.28
#